data_AF-A0A7L7VXS3-F1
#
_entry.id   AF-A0A7L7VXS3-F1
#
_cell.length_a   1.000
_cell.length_b   1.000
_cell.length_c   1.000
_cell.angle_alpha   90.00
_cell.angle_beta   90.00
_cell.angle_gamma   90.00
#
_symmetry.space_group_name_H-M   'P 1'
#
loop_
_entity.id
_entity.type
_entity.pdbx_description
1 polymer ?
#
loop_
_entity_poly.entity_id
_entity_poly.type
_entity_poly.pdbx_seq_one_letter_code
_entity_poly.pdbx_strand_id
1 'polypeptide(L)'
;MEQPGMKVESFTLDDDGAPVSFVLDGRTWLVAPDAVRWFERRSWWETDLRMPALGGGARIDVEIWRLQARREDGGTGLETFEIAASPEGGRVVCSRTPEPDDDGSVEHPA
;
A
#
# COMPACT_ATOMS: atom_id res chain seq x y z
N MET A 1 -13.33 10.67 -0.15
CA MET A 1 -12.43 11.09 0.94
C MET A 1 -11.04 10.64 0.52
N GLU A 2 -10.27 11.54 -0.08
CA GLU A 2 -8.86 11.30 -0.43
C GLU A 2 -8.09 11.06 0.86
N GLN A 3 -7.60 9.86 1.07
CA GLN A 3 -6.69 9.57 2.16
C GLN A 3 -5.38 10.34 1.89
N PRO A 4 -4.82 11.07 2.87
CA PRO A 4 -3.56 11.78 2.68
C PRO A 4 -2.48 10.75 2.36
N GLY A 5 -1.88 10.85 1.17
CA GLY A 5 -0.82 9.95 0.74
C GLY A 5 0.32 9.93 1.74
N MET A 6 0.36 8.92 2.60
CA MET A 6 1.40 8.74 3.59
C MET A 6 2.69 8.43 2.83
N LYS A 7 3.69 9.29 2.98
CA LYS A 7 4.96 9.14 2.27
C LYS A 7 5.87 8.23 3.09
N VAL A 8 6.18 7.06 2.55
CA VAL A 8 7.23 6.19 3.09
C VAL A 8 8.59 6.86 2.86
N GLU A 9 9.38 6.98 3.92
CA GLU A 9 10.68 7.65 3.88
C GLU A 9 11.78 6.70 3.41
N SER A 10 11.72 5.44 3.84
CA SER A 10 12.66 4.39 3.46
C SER A 10 12.01 3.02 3.65
N PHE A 11 12.41 2.05 2.84
CA PHE A 11 11.97 0.66 2.92
C PHE A 11 13.18 -0.26 2.87
N THR A 12 13.11 -1.39 3.56
CA THR A 12 14.05 -2.50 3.44
C THR A 12 13.29 -3.67 2.84
N LEU A 13 13.86 -4.26 1.80
CA LEU A 13 13.32 -5.44 1.12
C LEU A 13 14.16 -6.67 1.48
N ASP A 14 13.53 -7.84 1.47
CA ASP A 14 14.21 -9.13 1.48
C ASP A 14 14.78 -9.48 0.09
N ASP A 15 15.48 -10.61 -0.04
CA ASP A 15 16.02 -11.15 -1.30
C ASP A 15 14.90 -11.40 -2.34
N ASP A 16 13.69 -11.76 -1.90
CA ASP A 16 12.52 -11.90 -2.77
C ASP A 16 11.90 -10.55 -3.21
N GLY A 17 12.43 -9.44 -2.69
CA GLY A 17 11.92 -8.09 -2.94
C GLY A 17 10.69 -7.72 -2.10
N ALA A 18 10.31 -8.57 -1.13
CA ALA A 18 9.21 -8.29 -0.21
C ALA A 18 9.63 -7.29 0.88
N PRO A 19 8.80 -6.30 1.25
CA PRO A 19 9.12 -5.34 2.29
C PRO A 19 9.18 -6.02 3.66
N VAL A 20 10.31 -5.90 4.36
CA VAL A 20 10.51 -6.44 5.73
C VAL A 20 10.41 -5.36 6.80
N SER A 21 10.74 -4.12 6.46
CA SER A 21 10.57 -2.96 7.33
C SER A 21 10.48 -1.66 6.53
N PHE A 22 9.88 -0.64 7.12
CA PHE A 22 9.81 0.70 6.52
C PHE A 22 9.75 1.80 7.57
N VAL A 23 10.18 3.00 7.20
CA VAL A 23 10.09 4.20 8.02
C VAL A 23 8.93 5.06 7.51
N LEU A 24 8.00 5.36 8.41
CA LEU A 24 6.84 6.19 8.15
C LEU A 24 6.64 7.18 9.29
N ASP A 25 6.60 8.47 8.97
CA ASP A 25 6.43 9.57 9.94
C ASP A 25 7.52 9.56 11.02
N GLY A 26 8.76 9.25 10.63
CA GLY A 26 9.92 9.12 11.52
C GLY A 26 9.88 7.89 12.43
N ARG A 27 8.94 6.96 12.22
CA ARG A 27 8.78 5.73 13.04
C ARG A 27 9.08 4.50 12.21
N THR A 28 9.79 3.54 12.82
CA THR A 28 10.10 2.27 12.15
C THR A 28 8.98 1.26 12.38
N TRP A 29 8.61 0.61 11.28
CA TRP A 29 7.58 -0.43 11.22
C TRP A 29 8.21 -1.73 10.75
N LEU A 30 7.94 -2.81 11.49
CA LEU A 30 8.36 -4.16 11.14
C LEU A 30 7.20 -4.89 10.48
N VAL A 31 7.43 -5.40 9.27
CA VAL A 31 6.44 -6.13 8.50
C VAL A 31 6.34 -7.57 8.99
N ALA A 32 5.12 -8.03 9.20
CA ALA A 32 4.83 -9.42 9.50
C ALA A 32 5.02 -10.29 8.24
N PRO A 33 5.36 -11.58 8.39
CA PRO A 33 5.59 -12.47 7.26
C PRO A 33 4.35 -12.74 6.39
N ASP A 34 3.16 -12.33 6.82
CA ASP A 34 1.89 -12.49 6.08
C ASP A 34 1.67 -11.38 5.04
N ALA A 35 2.72 -11.01 4.31
CA ALA A 35 2.61 -10.00 3.25
C ALA A 35 1.92 -10.59 2.02
N VAL A 36 0.83 -9.96 1.59
CA VAL A 36 0.07 -10.36 0.40
C VAL A 36 0.44 -9.45 -0.76
N ARG A 37 0.95 -10.03 -1.85
CA ARG A 37 1.28 -9.34 -3.10
C ARG A 37 0.24 -9.64 -4.17
N TRP A 38 -0.25 -8.62 -4.86
CA TRP A 38 -1.03 -8.79 -6.08
C TRP A 38 -0.76 -7.67 -7.08
N PHE A 39 -1.13 -7.92 -8.34
CA PHE A 39 -1.06 -6.93 -9.41
C PHE A 39 -2.48 -6.49 -9.74
N GLU A 40 -2.76 -5.21 -9.58
CA GLU A 40 -4.02 -4.61 -9.97
C GLU A 40 -3.88 -3.97 -11.34
N ARG A 41 -4.73 -4.41 -12.26
CA ARG A 41 -4.78 -3.87 -13.60
C ARG A 41 -5.60 -2.59 -13.60
N ARG A 42 -4.92 -1.45 -13.60
CA ARG A 42 -5.57 -0.14 -13.71
C ARG A 42 -5.50 0.39 -15.12
N SER A 43 -6.58 1.03 -15.51
CA SER A 43 -6.60 1.79 -16.74
C SER A 43 -5.69 3.01 -16.59
N TRP A 44 -4.83 3.28 -17.57
CA TRP A 44 -3.95 4.44 -17.51
C TRP A 44 -4.70 5.78 -17.38
N TRP A 45 -5.97 5.86 -17.80
CA TRP A 45 -6.81 7.05 -17.68
C TRP A 45 -7.44 7.25 -16.30
N GLU A 46 -7.42 6.23 -15.43
CA GLU A 46 -7.91 6.31 -14.03
C GLU A 46 -6.77 6.60 -13.05
N THR A 47 -5.53 6.45 -13.51
CA THR A 47 -4.34 6.88 -12.77
C THR A 47 -3.92 8.22 -13.36
N ASP A 48 -3.32 9.13 -12.58
CA ASP A 48 -2.80 10.42 -13.06
C ASP A 48 -1.55 10.24 -13.97
N LEU A 49 -1.59 9.24 -14.86
CA LEU A 49 -0.49 8.83 -15.71
C LEU A 49 -0.65 9.45 -17.09
N ARG A 50 0.45 10.01 -17.58
CA ARG A 50 0.53 10.48 -18.96
C ARG A 50 0.37 9.28 -19.90
N MET A 51 -0.43 9.45 -20.95
CA MET A 51 -0.65 8.45 -22.00
C MET A 51 0.70 7.84 -22.44
N PRO A 52 0.89 6.50 -22.34
CA PRO A 52 2.09 5.88 -22.89
C PRO A 52 2.09 6.06 -24.40
N ALA A 53 3.24 6.48 -24.95
CA ALA A 53 3.38 6.96 -26.33
C ALA A 53 3.07 5.92 -27.43
N LEU A 54 2.80 4.66 -27.08
CA LEU A 54 2.35 3.63 -28.02
C LEU A 54 0.83 3.45 -27.90
N GLY A 55 0.10 3.91 -28.93
CA GLY A 55 -1.35 3.85 -29.03
C GLY A 55 -1.92 2.43 -29.12
N GLY A 56 -1.95 1.70 -28.01
CA GLY A 56 -2.62 0.41 -27.88
C GLY A 56 -3.02 0.14 -26.44
N GLY A 57 -4.32 0.28 -26.13
CA GLY A 57 -5.00 -0.22 -24.92
C GLY A 57 -4.14 -0.38 -23.66
N ALA A 58 -3.59 0.70 -23.13
CA ALA A 58 -2.54 0.63 -22.12
C ALA A 58 -3.10 0.39 -20.70
N ARG A 59 -3.44 -0.84 -20.40
CA ARG A 59 -3.58 -1.31 -19.02
C ARG A 59 -2.21 -1.29 -18.36
N ILE A 60 -2.13 -0.74 -17.16
CA ILE A 60 -0.93 -0.71 -16.36
C ILE A 60 -1.16 -1.66 -15.20
N ASP A 61 -0.30 -2.66 -15.07
CA ASP A 61 -0.31 -3.56 -13.94
C ASP A 61 0.43 -2.84 -12.79
N VAL A 62 -0.34 -2.43 -11.78
CA VAL A 62 0.15 -1.77 -10.57
C VAL A 62 0.40 -2.85 -9.54
N GLU A 63 1.63 -2.95 -9.07
CA GLU A 63 1.95 -3.85 -7.96
C GLU A 63 1.44 -3.25 -6.65
N ILE A 64 0.65 -4.04 -5.91
CA ILE A 64 0.11 -3.69 -4.61
C ILE A 64 0.54 -4.75 -3.60
N TRP A 65 1.02 -4.28 -2.45
CA TRP A 65 1.37 -5.08 -1.30
C TRP A 65 0.48 -4.72 -0.13
N ARG A 66 -0.22 -5.69 0.44
CA ARG A 66 -0.87 -5.56 1.75
C ARG A 66 0.02 -6.24 2.77
N LEU A 67 0.43 -5.49 3.78
CA LEU A 67 1.29 -5.94 4.86
C LEU A 67 0.68 -5.55 6.19
N GLN A 68 0.72 -6.47 7.14
CA GLN A 68 0.56 -6.11 8.54
C GLN A 68 1.91 -5.68 9.08
N ALA A 69 1.98 -4.54 9.74
CA ALA A 69 3.21 -4.08 10.37
C ALA A 69 2.96 -3.57 11.79
N ARG A 70 3.92 -3.82 12.68
CA ARG A 70 3.91 -3.28 14.04
C ARG A 70 4.96 -2.19 14.18
N ARG A 71 4.72 -1.24 15.08
CA ARG A 71 5.75 -0.26 15.47
C ARG A 71 6.85 -0.94 16.28
N GLU A 72 8.09 -0.56 16.04
CA GLU A 72 9.22 -0.97 16.89
C GLU A 72 9.12 -0.38 18.29
N ASP A 73 8.66 0.87 18.41
CA ASP A 73 8.59 1.64 19.66
C ASP A 73 7.47 1.22 20.64
N GLY A 74 6.94 -0.01 20.52
CA GLY A 74 5.97 -0.56 21.47
C GLY A 74 4.49 -0.28 21.15
N GLY A 75 4.14 -0.09 19.88
CA GLY A 75 2.74 -0.04 19.45
C GLY A 75 2.02 -1.37 19.75
N THR A 76 0.80 -1.30 20.26
CA THR A 76 0.06 -2.45 20.81
C THR A 76 -0.64 -3.32 19.77
N GLY A 77 -0.61 -2.96 18.48
CA GLY A 77 -1.31 -3.67 17.42
C GLY A 77 -0.52 -3.81 16.13
N LEU A 78 -0.82 -4.86 15.37
CA LEU A 78 -0.53 -4.89 13.96
C LEU A 78 -1.44 -3.86 13.28
N GLU A 79 -0.89 -3.07 12.38
CA GLU A 79 -1.64 -2.15 11.54
C GLU A 79 -1.51 -2.63 10.09
N THR A 80 -2.62 -2.62 9.34
CA THR A 80 -2.60 -3.01 7.94
C THR A 80 -2.20 -1.81 7.07
N PHE A 81 -1.18 -2.02 6.26
CA PHE A 81 -0.71 -1.07 5.27
C PHE A 81 -0.87 -1.66 3.87
N GLU A 82 -1.30 -0.81 2.95
CA GLU A 82 -1.33 -1.11 1.53
C GLU A 82 -0.33 -0.19 0.84
N ILE A 83 0.65 -0.81 0.18
CA ILE A 83 1.76 -0.15 -0.46
C ILE A 83 1.65 -0.43 -1.96
N ALA A 84 1.36 0.62 -2.73
CA ALA A 84 1.29 0.55 -4.18
C ALA A 84 2.55 1.14 -4.81
N ALA A 85 3.20 0.38 -5.69
CA ALA A 85 4.28 0.89 -6.53
C ALA A 85 3.68 1.86 -7.55
N SER A 86 4.11 3.12 -7.57
CA SER A 86 3.61 4.03 -8.59
C SER A 86 4.21 3.65 -9.94
N PRO A 87 3.38 3.48 -10.97
CA PRO A 87 3.84 3.05 -12.29
C PRO A 87 4.69 4.10 -13.01
N GLU A 88 4.75 5.34 -12.50
CA GLU A 88 5.69 6.38 -12.93
C GLU A 88 7.15 6.11 -12.51
N GLY A 89 7.42 5.04 -11.75
CA GLY A 89 8.78 4.56 -11.50
C GLY A 89 9.55 5.39 -10.47
N GLY A 90 8.94 5.70 -9.33
CA GLY A 90 9.68 6.38 -8.26
C GLY A 90 8.92 6.76 -6.99
N ARG A 91 7.58 6.74 -7.02
CA ARG A 91 6.77 7.03 -5.82
C ARG A 91 6.13 5.75 -5.30
N VAL A 92 6.12 5.58 -3.99
CA VAL A 92 5.39 4.49 -3.34
C VAL A 92 4.28 5.16 -2.54
N VAL A 93 3.03 4.79 -2.82
CA VAL A 93 1.89 5.33 -2.07
C VAL A 93 1.54 4.31 -1.00
N CYS A 94 1.58 4.76 0.25
CA CYS A 94 1.14 3.96 1.39
C CYS A 94 -0.23 4.48 1.85
N SER A 95 -1.20 3.58 1.93
CA SER A 95 -2.47 3.80 2.61
C SER A 95 -2.51 2.89 3.83
N ARG A 96 -2.83 3.47 4.98
CA ARG A 96 -3.12 2.69 6.18
C ARG A 96 -4.62 2.40 6.21
N THR A 97 -4.96 1.13 6.28
CA THR A 97 -6.31 0.70 6.61
C THR A 97 -6.28 0.36 8.10
N PRO A 98 -6.96 1.13 8.97
CA PRO A 98 -7.15 0.65 10.34
C PRO A 98 -7.83 -0.72 10.24
N GLU A 99 -7.32 -1.74 10.94
CA GLU A 99 -8.13 -2.95 11.12
C GLU A 99 -9.51 -2.48 11.58
N PRO A 100 -10.61 -3.00 11.02
CA PRO A 100 -11.91 -2.68 11.56
C PRO A 100 -11.84 -3.07 13.03
N ASP A 101 -11.88 -2.08 13.92
CA ASP A 101 -12.19 -2.33 15.32
C ASP A 101 -13.37 -3.30 15.30
N ASP A 102 -13.23 -4.42 15.99
CA ASP A 102 -14.32 -5.33 16.30
C ASP A 102 -15.34 -4.55 17.15
N ASP A 103 -16.14 -3.68 16.53
CA ASP A 103 -17.29 -2.98 17.11
C ASP A 103 -18.24 -2.48 16.01
N GLY A 104 -19.36 -3.19 15.85
CA GLY A 104 -20.64 -2.54 15.54
C GLY A 104 -21.10 -2.48 14.09
N SER A 105 -21.91 -3.47 13.71
CA SER A 105 -23.13 -3.32 12.90
C SER A 105 -23.04 -2.61 11.54
N VAL A 106 -22.89 -3.40 10.48
CA VAL A 106 -23.48 -3.05 9.18
C VAL A 106 -24.99 -3.32 9.22
N GLU A 107 -25.79 -2.31 9.59
CA GLU A 107 -27.22 -2.34 9.24
C GLU A 107 -27.37 -1.99 7.75
N HIS A 108 -27.65 -3.00 6.92
CA HIS A 108 -28.15 -2.80 5.56
C HIS A 108 -29.64 -2.44 5.62
N PRO A 109 -30.09 -1.26 5.16
CA PRO A 109 -31.50 -1.08 4.84
C PRO A 109 -31.83 -1.77 3.51
N ALA A 110 -33.03 -2.34 3.46
CA ALA A 110 -33.61 -3.08 2.33
C ALA A 110 -34.12 -2.19 1.19
#